data_AF-A0A818U5I3-F1
#
_entry.id   AF-A0A818U5I3-F1
#
_cell.length_a   1.000
_cell.length_b   1.000
_cell.length_c   1.000
_cell.angle_alpha   90.00
_cell.angle_beta   90.00
_cell.angle_gamma   90.00
#
_symmetry.space_group_name_H-M   'P 1'
#
loop_
_entity.id
_entity.type
_entity.pdbx_description
1 polymer ?
#
loop_
_entity_poly.entity_id
_entity_poly.type
_entity_poly.pdbx_seq_one_letter_code
_entity_poly.pdbx_strand_id
1 'polypeptide(L)'
;MSTQQFPIAMHNLSNKFENTILIDEFQYSINDSNNTLNDRKPFRSETGDIIQIPVFTLIIIFAFVYIILVLSRKILRTNQFTWLTINISVSCISFSFEHLLSIIMFLSNPSDTILSCRLKGFFMHMSAHHVMYAHCIASFCRVLSIQYLHKPLFRSSRWILGNIIVGWLIGLFATLPYLFFDEARGLVHYG
;
A
#
# COMPACT_ATOMS: atom_id res chain seq x y z
N MET A 1 -43.72 -40.71 27.59
CA MET A 1 -44.32 -39.56 28.30
C MET A 1 -43.42 -39.29 29.49
N SER A 2 -42.73 -38.17 29.66
CA SER A 2 -42.94 -36.78 29.23
C SER A 2 -41.60 -36.11 28.92
N THR A 3 -41.48 -35.53 27.73
CA THR A 3 -40.52 -34.49 27.37
C THR A 3 -41.12 -33.12 27.71
N GLN A 4 -40.25 -32.15 28.04
CA GLN A 4 -40.38 -30.69 27.87
C GLN A 4 -40.08 -29.91 29.17
N GLN A 5 -38.82 -29.48 29.31
CA GLN A 5 -38.45 -28.30 30.10
C GLN A 5 -36.98 -27.91 29.86
N PHE A 6 -36.58 -27.59 28.63
CA PHE A 6 -35.20 -27.09 28.41
C PHE A 6 -34.94 -26.02 27.32
N PRO A 7 -35.91 -25.48 26.54
CA PRO A 7 -35.54 -24.44 25.55
C PRO A 7 -35.76 -22.98 26.01
N ILE A 8 -36.42 -22.71 27.14
CA ILE A 8 -36.86 -21.32 27.46
C ILE A 8 -35.79 -20.51 28.21
N ALA A 9 -34.89 -21.15 28.96
CA ALA A 9 -33.86 -20.45 29.74
C ALA A 9 -32.71 -19.89 28.87
N MET A 10 -32.36 -20.56 27.75
CA MET A 10 -31.29 -20.09 26.86
C MET A 10 -31.70 -18.85 26.05
N HIS A 11 -32.96 -18.74 25.65
CA HIS A 11 -33.42 -17.60 24.85
C HIS A 11 -33.46 -16.28 25.66
N ASN A 12 -33.75 -16.36 26.96
CA ASN A 12 -33.72 -15.20 27.85
C ASN A 12 -32.29 -14.74 28.22
N LEU A 13 -31.30 -15.64 28.19
CA LEU A 13 -29.90 -15.27 28.38
C LEU A 13 -29.32 -14.58 27.14
N SER A 14 -29.68 -15.05 25.94
CA SER A 14 -29.25 -14.42 24.68
C SER A 14 -29.74 -12.98 24.54
N ASN A 15 -31.03 -12.74 24.78
CA ASN A 15 -31.60 -11.38 24.68
C ASN A 15 -31.08 -10.42 25.76
N LYS A 16 -30.67 -10.94 26.92
CA LYS A 16 -30.06 -10.13 27.98
C LYS A 16 -28.60 -9.79 27.66
N PHE A 17 -27.88 -10.67 26.95
CA PHE A 17 -26.51 -10.41 26.51
C PHE A 17 -26.47 -9.39 25.36
N GLU A 18 -27.34 -9.50 24.35
CA GLU A 18 -27.41 -8.52 23.25
C GLU A 18 -27.79 -7.12 23.72
N ASN A 19 -28.74 -6.99 24.64
CA ASN A 19 -29.12 -5.68 25.18
C ASN A 19 -28.05 -5.06 26.09
N THR A 20 -27.19 -5.85 26.73
CA THR A 20 -26.09 -5.31 27.55
C THR A 20 -24.95 -4.81 26.65
N ILE A 21 -24.65 -5.52 25.56
CA ILE A 21 -23.63 -5.12 24.57
C ILE A 21 -24.04 -3.83 23.85
N LEU A 22 -25.32 -3.71 23.46
CA LEU A 22 -25.84 -2.52 22.76
C LEU A 22 -25.83 -1.26 23.63
N ILE A 23 -26.02 -1.38 24.95
CA ILE A 23 -26.00 -0.24 25.88
C ILE A 23 -24.56 0.20 26.19
N ASP A 24 -23.62 -0.75 26.32
CA ASP A 24 -22.19 -0.44 26.48
C ASP A 24 -21.60 0.19 25.20
N GLU A 25 -21.98 -0.28 24.00
CA GLU A 25 -21.55 0.35 22.74
C GLU A 25 -22.10 1.79 22.59
N PHE A 26 -23.35 2.04 22.99
CA PHE A 26 -23.93 3.38 22.94
C PHE A 26 -23.32 4.34 23.97
N GLN A 27 -23.01 3.88 25.19
CA GLN A 27 -22.32 4.73 26.17
C GLN A 27 -20.86 4.99 25.82
N TYR A 28 -20.17 4.04 25.19
CA TYR A 28 -18.81 4.27 24.67
C TYR A 28 -18.83 5.29 23.51
N SER A 29 -19.83 5.21 22.62
CA SER A 29 -19.97 6.15 21.51
C SER A 29 -20.34 7.58 21.94
N ILE A 30 -21.07 7.77 23.05
CA ILE A 30 -21.46 9.10 23.52
C ILE A 30 -20.35 9.77 24.34
N ASN A 31 -19.57 9.02 25.14
CA ASN A 31 -18.44 9.60 25.88
C ASN A 31 -17.24 9.96 24.99
N ASP A 32 -17.00 9.24 23.89
CA ASP A 32 -15.97 9.63 22.91
C ASP A 32 -16.37 10.87 22.09
N SER A 33 -17.67 11.11 21.89
CA SER A 33 -18.14 12.25 21.09
C SER A 33 -17.91 13.63 21.75
N ASN A 34 -17.77 13.68 23.07
CA ASN A 34 -17.56 14.94 23.81
C ASN A 34 -16.08 15.27 24.10
N ASN A 35 -15.16 14.32 23.89
CA ASN A 35 -13.72 14.52 24.15
C ASN A 35 -12.82 14.40 22.92
N THR A 36 -13.34 14.10 21.72
CA THR A 36 -12.50 13.84 20.54
C THR A 36 -12.61 14.87 19.40
N LEU A 37 -13.33 15.98 19.60
CA LEU A 37 -13.50 17.00 18.56
C LEU A 37 -12.36 18.04 18.50
N ASN A 38 -11.34 17.98 19.36
CA ASN A 38 -10.29 19.01 19.41
C ASN A 38 -8.85 18.56 19.16
N ASP A 39 -8.53 17.29 18.89
CA ASP A 39 -7.11 16.94 18.69
C ASP A 39 -6.84 15.64 17.91
N ARG A 40 -7.47 15.45 16.75
CA ARG A 40 -6.96 14.49 15.75
C ARG A 40 -6.07 15.18 14.73
N LYS A 41 -5.00 15.84 15.19
CA LYS A 41 -3.78 15.87 14.38
C LYS A 41 -3.23 14.44 14.42
N PRO A 42 -3.03 13.76 13.28
CA PRO A 42 -2.36 12.46 13.31
C PRO A 42 -0.99 12.69 13.95
N PHE A 43 -0.79 12.10 15.13
CA PHE A 43 0.44 12.19 15.92
C PHE A 43 1.53 11.40 15.18
N ARG A 44 2.02 11.95 14.07
CA ARG A 44 3.19 11.45 13.36
C ARG A 44 4.38 11.88 14.20
N SER A 45 4.91 10.98 15.02
CA SER A 45 6.05 11.35 15.88
C SER A 45 7.25 11.67 14.98
N GLU A 46 7.91 12.80 15.23
CA GLU A 46 9.14 13.18 14.54
C GLU A 46 10.19 12.07 14.60
N THR A 47 10.17 11.28 15.69
CA THR A 47 10.98 10.07 15.86
C THR A 47 10.73 9.01 14.77
N GLY A 48 9.47 8.82 14.36
CA GLY A 48 9.12 7.88 13.29
C GLY A 48 9.67 8.29 11.94
N ASP A 49 9.66 9.58 11.62
CA ASP A 49 10.21 10.11 10.36
C ASP A 49 11.75 10.05 10.35
N ILE A 50 12.41 10.29 11.50
CA ILE A 50 13.88 10.16 11.65
C ILE A 50 14.35 8.72 11.42
N ILE A 51 13.59 7.71 11.89
CA ILE A 51 13.93 6.30 11.69
C ILE A 51 13.66 5.84 10.24
N GLN A 52 12.68 6.42 9.57
CA GLN A 52 12.32 6.07 8.19
C GLN A 52 13.41 6.47 7.18
N ILE A 53 14.08 7.61 7.38
CA ILE A 53 15.14 8.11 6.48
C ILE A 53 16.25 7.07 6.23
N PRO A 54 16.93 6.51 7.26
CA PRO A 54 17.98 5.53 7.03
C PRO A 54 17.45 4.24 6.41
N VAL A 55 16.22 3.82 6.72
CA VAL A 55 15.60 2.62 6.14
C VAL A 55 15.40 2.79 4.63
N PHE A 56 14.78 3.89 4.20
CA PHE A 56 14.57 4.17 2.77
C PHE A 56 15.89 4.38 2.02
N THR A 57 16.87 5.01 2.67
CA THR A 57 18.21 5.18 2.10
C THR A 57 18.91 3.84 1.86
N LEU A 58 18.85 2.92 2.83
CA LEU A 58 19.40 1.58 2.69
C LEU A 58 18.70 0.77 1.59
N ILE A 59 17.36 0.87 1.49
CA ILE A 59 16.61 0.22 0.41
C ILE A 59 17.10 0.68 -0.95
N ILE A 60 17.28 2.00 -1.14
CA ILE A 60 17.81 2.57 -2.38
C ILE A 60 19.20 2.01 -2.68
N ILE A 61 20.13 2.05 -1.72
CA ILE A 61 21.51 1.56 -1.89
C ILE A 61 21.51 0.08 -2.29
N PHE A 62 20.84 -0.78 -1.54
CA PHE A 62 20.82 -2.23 -1.82
C PHE A 62 20.17 -2.55 -3.16
N ALA A 63 19.07 -1.87 -3.50
CA ALA A 63 18.39 -2.05 -4.78
C ALA A 63 19.27 -1.59 -5.96
N PHE A 64 19.97 -0.46 -5.84
CA PHE A 64 20.92 -0.01 -6.85
C PHE A 64 22.07 -0.98 -7.04
N VAL A 65 22.70 -1.42 -5.94
CA VAL A 65 23.80 -2.41 -5.99
C VAL A 65 23.33 -3.69 -6.69
N TYR A 66 22.13 -4.18 -6.35
CA TYR A 66 21.54 -5.35 -7.00
C TYR A 66 21.37 -5.16 -8.52
N ILE A 67 20.79 -4.03 -8.95
CA ILE A 67 20.59 -3.72 -10.37
C ILE A 67 21.93 -3.66 -11.10
N ILE A 68 22.93 -2.99 -10.53
CA ILE A 68 24.27 -2.88 -11.13
C ILE A 68 24.93 -4.26 -11.27
N LEU A 69 24.87 -5.10 -10.23
CA LEU A 69 25.45 -6.44 -10.26
C LEU A 69 24.80 -7.32 -11.34
N VAL A 70 23.48 -7.23 -11.48
CA VAL A 70 22.73 -7.95 -12.50
C VAL A 70 23.08 -7.47 -13.90
N LEU A 71 23.10 -6.15 -14.13
CA LEU A 71 23.39 -5.58 -15.45
C LEU A 71 24.84 -5.83 -15.88
N SER A 72 25.77 -5.91 -14.92
CA SER A 72 27.20 -6.19 -15.18
C SER A 72 27.46 -7.62 -15.63
N ARG A 73 26.58 -8.59 -15.30
CA ARG A 73 26.79 -10.01 -15.61
C ARG A 73 25.83 -10.51 -16.68
N LYS A 74 26.36 -10.81 -17.87
CA LYS A 74 25.59 -11.32 -19.03
C LYS A 74 24.75 -12.57 -18.70
N ILE A 75 25.24 -13.47 -17.85
CA ILE A 75 24.56 -14.69 -17.40
C ILE A 75 23.30 -14.37 -16.57
N LEU A 76 23.33 -13.31 -15.75
CA LEU A 76 22.18 -12.93 -14.93
C LEU A 76 21.10 -12.24 -15.79
N ARG A 77 21.52 -11.49 -16.81
CA ARG A 77 20.64 -10.77 -17.76
C ARG A 77 19.82 -11.69 -18.66
N THR A 78 20.29 -12.91 -18.94
CA THR A 78 19.56 -13.89 -19.75
C THR A 78 18.47 -14.61 -18.96
N ASN A 79 18.52 -14.57 -17.63
CA ASN A 79 17.48 -15.16 -16.80
C ASN A 79 16.24 -14.24 -16.70
N GLN A 80 15.09 -14.82 -16.96
CA GLN A 80 13.79 -14.15 -17.01
C GLN A 80 13.30 -13.66 -15.65
N PHE A 81 13.52 -14.46 -14.61
CA PHE A 81 13.15 -14.08 -13.26
C PHE A 81 13.96 -12.87 -12.78
N THR A 82 15.17 -12.69 -13.31
CA THR A 82 16.00 -11.52 -13.03
C THR A 82 15.32 -10.22 -13.48
N TRP A 83 14.62 -10.21 -14.62
CA TRP A 83 13.90 -9.03 -15.09
C TRP A 83 12.72 -8.66 -14.18
N LEU A 84 12.02 -9.67 -13.64
CA LEU A 84 10.98 -9.45 -12.64
C LEU A 84 11.56 -8.89 -11.33
N THR A 85 12.70 -9.40 -10.89
CA THR A 85 13.38 -8.87 -9.69
C THR A 85 13.88 -7.45 -9.91
N ILE A 86 14.45 -7.13 -11.08
CA ILE A 86 14.82 -5.75 -11.44
C ILE A 86 13.58 -4.84 -11.37
N ASN A 87 12.44 -5.27 -11.90
CA ASN A 87 11.21 -4.48 -11.84
C ASN A 87 10.76 -4.18 -10.39
N ILE A 88 10.83 -5.18 -9.51
CA ILE A 88 10.57 -4.99 -8.07
C ILE A 88 11.56 -3.99 -7.49
N SER A 89 12.86 -4.15 -7.76
CA SER A 89 13.90 -3.23 -7.26
C SER A 89 13.69 -1.78 -7.74
N VAL A 90 13.36 -1.58 -9.01
CA VAL A 90 13.05 -0.25 -9.57
C VAL A 90 11.81 0.35 -8.90
N SER A 91 10.77 -0.45 -8.69
CA SER A 91 9.55 0.00 -8.01
C SER A 91 9.84 0.39 -6.55
N CYS A 92 10.65 -0.38 -5.83
CA CYS A 92 11.07 -0.07 -4.46
C CYS A 92 11.95 1.18 -4.37
N ILE A 93 12.83 1.41 -5.36
CA ILE A 93 13.64 2.64 -5.45
C ILE A 93 12.71 3.83 -5.65
N SER A 94 11.78 3.75 -6.61
CA SER A 94 10.82 4.82 -6.88
C SER A 94 10.00 5.15 -5.63
N PHE A 95 9.44 4.13 -4.96
CA PHE A 95 8.71 4.30 -3.71
C PHE A 95 9.55 4.94 -2.59
N SER A 96 10.76 4.44 -2.36
CA SER A 96 11.65 4.97 -1.31
C SER A 96 12.08 6.41 -1.59
N PHE A 97 12.33 6.74 -2.86
CA PHE A 97 12.72 8.08 -3.28
C PHE A 97 11.58 9.09 -3.08
N GLU A 98 10.36 8.75 -3.50
CA GLU A 98 9.18 9.60 -3.30
C GLU A 98 8.89 9.82 -1.81
N HIS A 99 9.04 8.79 -0.97
CA HIS A 99 8.88 8.92 0.47
C HIS A 99 9.96 9.80 1.11
N LEU A 100 11.23 9.64 0.71
CA LEU A 100 12.31 10.52 1.17
C LEU A 100 12.08 11.97 0.74
N LEU A 101 11.70 12.20 -0.51
CA LEU A 101 11.37 13.53 -1.01
C LEU A 101 10.22 14.15 -0.22
N SER A 102 9.18 13.37 0.11
CA SER A 102 8.08 13.83 0.95
C SER A 102 8.52 14.22 2.36
N ILE A 103 9.42 13.46 2.98
CA ILE A 103 9.96 13.76 4.32
C ILE A 103 10.80 15.04 4.27
N ILE A 104 11.67 15.19 3.26
CA ILE A 104 12.49 16.39 3.07
C ILE A 104 11.61 17.62 2.85
N MET A 105 10.60 17.51 1.98
CA MET A 105 9.63 18.58 1.76
C MET A 105 8.92 18.94 3.06
N PHE A 106 8.45 17.96 3.85
CA PHE A 106 7.82 18.25 5.14
C PHE A 106 8.75 19.01 6.10
N LEU A 107 10.01 18.59 6.22
CA LEU A 107 11.01 19.26 7.08
C LEU A 107 11.37 20.68 6.62
N SER A 108 11.18 20.98 5.33
CA SER A 108 11.57 22.27 4.73
C SER A 108 10.49 23.36 4.85
N ASN A 109 9.34 23.08 5.48
CA ASN A 109 8.19 24.00 5.59
C ASN A 109 7.81 24.72 4.28
N PRO A 110 7.59 24.00 3.16
CA PRO A 110 7.15 24.61 1.92
C PRO A 110 5.75 25.21 2.11
N SER A 111 5.56 26.41 1.59
CA SER A 111 4.24 26.99 1.36
C SER A 111 3.58 26.23 0.20
N ASP A 112 3.02 25.05 0.51
CA ASP A 112 2.43 24.17 -0.50
C ASP A 112 1.16 24.78 -1.10
N THR A 113 1.12 24.89 -2.43
CA THR A 113 -0.11 25.16 -3.16
C THR A 113 -1.00 23.91 -3.17
N ILE A 114 -2.32 24.08 -3.33
CA ILE A 114 -3.28 22.96 -3.44
C ILE A 114 -2.85 21.95 -4.53
N LEU A 115 -2.29 22.45 -5.65
CA LEU A 115 -1.76 21.62 -6.72
C LEU A 115 -0.53 20.80 -6.30
N SER A 116 0.37 21.38 -5.49
CA SER A 116 1.52 20.68 -4.90
C SER A 116 1.08 19.50 -4.04
N CYS A 117 0.04 19.70 -3.22
CA CYS A 117 -0.51 18.67 -2.35
C CYS A 117 -1.13 17.50 -3.14
N ARG A 118 -1.93 17.80 -4.17
CA ARG A 118 -2.55 16.78 -5.06
C ARG A 118 -1.50 15.97 -5.81
N LEU A 119 -0.48 16.63 -6.36
CA LEU A 119 0.62 15.94 -7.04
C LEU A 119 1.40 15.04 -6.08
N LYS A 120 1.67 15.50 -4.87
CA LYS A 120 2.33 14.70 -3.83
C LYS A 120 1.54 13.43 -3.48
N GLY A 121 0.23 13.56 -3.26
CA GLY A 121 -0.65 12.41 -3.03
C GLY A 121 -0.67 11.44 -4.22
N PHE A 122 -0.76 11.96 -5.43
CA PHE A 122 -0.70 11.17 -6.66
C PHE A 122 0.60 10.35 -6.76
N PHE A 123 1.77 10.97 -6.55
CA PHE A 123 3.06 10.26 -6.61
C PHE A 123 3.23 9.20 -5.51
N MET A 124 2.78 9.49 -4.28
CA MET A 124 2.76 8.50 -3.19
C MET A 124 1.90 7.28 -3.55
N HIS A 125 0.67 7.50 -4.00
CA HIS A 125 -0.21 6.40 -4.38
C HIS A 125 0.32 5.66 -5.61
N MET A 126 0.84 6.36 -6.61
CA MET A 126 1.39 5.76 -7.83
C MET A 126 2.55 4.82 -7.53
N SER A 127 3.51 5.26 -6.72
CA SER A 127 4.67 4.44 -6.34
C SER A 127 4.26 3.21 -5.52
N ALA A 128 3.29 3.33 -4.61
CA ALA A 128 2.75 2.19 -3.87
C ALA A 128 2.06 1.16 -4.79
N HIS A 129 1.28 1.62 -5.77
CA HIS A 129 0.65 0.75 -6.76
C HIS A 129 1.70 0.04 -7.62
N HIS A 130 2.77 0.71 -8.04
CA HIS A 130 3.86 0.09 -8.79
C HIS A 130 4.53 -1.05 -8.03
N VAL A 131 4.81 -0.88 -6.74
CA VAL A 131 5.37 -1.96 -5.89
C VAL A 131 4.40 -3.14 -5.82
N MET A 132 3.11 -2.87 -5.56
CA MET A 132 2.07 -3.90 -5.49
C MET A 132 1.98 -4.69 -6.81
N TYR A 133 1.85 -3.99 -7.95
CA TYR A 133 1.75 -4.63 -9.26
C TYR A 133 3.03 -5.37 -9.65
N ALA A 134 4.21 -4.87 -9.29
CA ALA A 134 5.47 -5.57 -9.51
C ALA A 134 5.49 -6.94 -8.80
N HIS A 135 5.03 -7.00 -7.55
CA HIS A 135 4.89 -8.25 -6.81
C HIS A 135 3.80 -9.18 -7.38
N CYS A 136 2.64 -8.63 -7.77
CA CYS A 136 1.57 -9.39 -8.39
C CYS A 136 2.03 -10.05 -9.70
N ILE A 137 2.68 -9.28 -10.58
CA ILE A 137 3.20 -9.79 -11.86
C ILE A 137 4.27 -10.84 -11.63
N ALA A 138 5.19 -10.62 -10.69
CA ALA A 138 6.23 -11.61 -10.39
C ALA A 138 5.64 -12.94 -9.89
N SER A 139 4.65 -12.88 -9.00
CA SER A 139 3.94 -14.07 -8.49
C SER A 139 3.14 -14.76 -9.60
N PHE A 140 2.42 -13.99 -10.43
CA PHE A 140 1.65 -14.52 -11.54
C PHE A 140 2.54 -15.21 -12.59
N CYS A 141 3.65 -14.58 -12.98
CA CYS A 141 4.63 -15.17 -13.90
C CYS A 141 5.23 -16.46 -13.34
N ARG A 142 5.50 -16.53 -12.02
CA ARG A 142 5.98 -17.77 -11.37
C ARG A 142 4.93 -18.88 -11.46
N VAL A 143 3.67 -18.59 -11.13
CA VAL A 143 2.58 -19.58 -11.23
C VAL A 143 2.42 -20.07 -12.66
N LEU A 144 2.41 -19.18 -13.65
CA LEU A 144 2.32 -19.56 -15.06
C LEU A 144 3.52 -20.40 -15.52
N SER A 145 4.73 -20.07 -15.05
CA SER A 145 5.93 -20.85 -15.41
C SER A 145 5.88 -22.29 -14.89
N ILE A 146 5.22 -22.51 -13.74
CA ILE A 146 5.03 -23.83 -13.15
C ILE A 146 3.92 -24.59 -13.89
N GLN A 147 2.77 -23.95 -14.09
CA GLN A 147 1.60 -24.58 -14.72
C GLN A 147 1.81 -24.90 -16.21
N TYR A 148 2.54 -24.04 -16.93
CA TYR A 148 2.71 -24.15 -18.39
C TYR A 148 4.15 -24.38 -18.80
N LEU A 149 4.83 -25.33 -18.14
CA LEU A 149 6.23 -25.69 -18.38
C LEU A 149 6.56 -25.96 -19.86
N HIS A 150 5.60 -26.53 -20.60
CA HIS A 150 5.78 -26.91 -22.01
C HIS A 150 5.57 -25.79 -23.03
N LYS A 151 5.06 -24.62 -22.63
CA LYS A 151 4.75 -23.53 -23.57
C LYS A 151 5.90 -22.49 -23.58
N PRO A 152 6.73 -22.41 -24.64
CA PRO A 152 7.90 -21.54 -24.68
C PRO A 152 7.54 -20.04 -24.72
N LEU A 153 6.31 -19.69 -25.09
CA LEU A 153 5.82 -18.30 -25.16
C LEU A 153 5.87 -17.59 -23.80
N PHE A 154 5.44 -18.25 -22.73
CA PHE A 154 5.47 -17.69 -21.37
C PHE A 154 6.89 -17.55 -20.82
N ARG A 155 7.84 -18.18 -21.51
CA ARG A 155 9.28 -18.17 -21.19
C ARG A 155 10.04 -17.25 -22.13
N SER A 156 9.40 -16.24 -22.73
CA SER A 156 10.09 -15.22 -23.52
C SER A 156 10.33 -13.96 -22.69
N SER A 157 11.57 -13.46 -22.65
CA SER A 157 11.90 -12.21 -21.95
C SER A 157 11.10 -11.02 -22.48
N ARG A 158 10.73 -11.03 -23.77
CA ARG A 158 9.89 -9.99 -24.37
C ARG A 158 8.47 -10.01 -23.81
N TRP A 159 7.92 -11.20 -23.56
CA TRP A 159 6.59 -11.35 -23.00
C TRP A 159 6.54 -10.85 -21.55
N ILE A 160 7.56 -11.16 -20.75
CA ILE A 160 7.69 -10.66 -19.38
C ILE A 160 7.81 -9.13 -19.36
N LEU A 161 8.66 -8.57 -20.23
CA LEU A 161 8.81 -7.13 -20.34
C LEU A 161 7.49 -6.44 -20.73
N GLY A 162 6.72 -7.04 -21.64
CA GLY A 162 5.38 -6.56 -21.99
C GLY A 162 4.42 -6.54 -20.79
N ASN A 163 4.40 -7.60 -19.98
CA ASN A 163 3.59 -7.63 -18.76
C ASN A 163 4.01 -6.57 -17.74
N ILE A 164 5.32 -6.34 -17.58
CA ILE A 164 5.83 -5.27 -16.71
C ILE A 164 5.31 -3.91 -17.18
N ILE A 165 5.46 -3.58 -18.46
CA ILE A 165 4.99 -2.30 -19.02
C ILE A 165 3.49 -2.13 -18.83
N VAL A 166 2.71 -3.17 -19.13
CA VAL A 166 1.24 -3.15 -18.93
C VAL A 166 0.89 -2.95 -17.46
N GLY A 167 1.59 -3.59 -16.54
CA GLY A 167 1.41 -3.40 -15.10
C GLY A 167 1.64 -1.97 -14.63
N TRP A 168 2.70 -1.33 -15.13
CA TRP A 168 2.99 0.08 -14.85
C TRP A 168 1.89 0.99 -15.39
N LEU A 169 1.41 0.75 -16.61
CA LEU A 169 0.30 1.52 -17.18
C LEU A 169 -0.98 1.36 -16.36
N ILE A 170 -1.33 0.14 -15.96
CA ILE A 170 -2.49 -0.12 -15.10
C ILE A 170 -2.34 0.61 -13.76
N GLY A 171 -1.15 0.57 -13.14
CA GLY A 171 -0.85 1.31 -11.92
C GLY A 171 -1.10 2.82 -12.09
N LEU A 172 -0.59 3.41 -13.16
CA LEU A 172 -0.77 4.82 -13.49
C LEU A 172 -2.25 5.19 -13.72
N PHE A 173 -2.99 4.37 -14.47
CA PHE A 173 -4.43 4.62 -14.69
C PHE A 173 -5.25 4.45 -13.41
N ALA A 174 -4.89 3.51 -12.54
CA ALA A 174 -5.55 3.30 -11.27
C ALA A 174 -5.32 4.47 -10.29
N THR A 175 -4.23 5.23 -10.45
CA THR A 175 -3.93 6.38 -9.58
C THR A 175 -4.45 7.72 -10.10
N LEU A 176 -4.87 7.80 -11.37
CA LEU A 176 -5.47 9.02 -11.93
C LEU A 176 -6.64 9.60 -11.11
N PRO A 177 -7.58 8.80 -10.54
CA PRO A 177 -8.66 9.34 -9.72
C PRO A 177 -8.15 10.18 -8.54
N TYR A 178 -7.01 9.84 -7.95
CA TYR A 178 -6.43 10.61 -6.84
C TYR A 178 -5.98 12.01 -7.25
N LEU A 179 -5.72 12.25 -8.54
CA LEU A 179 -5.38 13.58 -9.05
C LEU A 179 -6.61 14.51 -9.10
N PHE A 180 -7.81 13.94 -9.32
CA PHE A 180 -9.04 14.70 -9.58
C PHE A 180 -10.01 14.74 -8.39
N PHE A 181 -10.06 13.68 -7.57
CA PHE A 181 -11.09 13.52 -6.53
C PHE A 181 -10.63 13.89 -5.11
N ASP A 182 -9.39 14.34 -4.91
CA ASP A 182 -8.86 14.72 -3.58
C ASP A 182 -9.36 16.09 -3.09
N GLU A 183 -10.59 16.45 -3.47
CA GLU A 183 -11.28 17.68 -3.07
C GLU A 183 -12.13 17.45 -1.79
N ALA A 184 -12.43 16.20 -1.45
CA ALA A 184 -13.38 15.86 -0.38
C ALA A 184 -12.78 15.74 1.04
N ARG A 185 -11.45 15.68 1.20
CA ARG A 185 -10.81 15.49 2.53
C ARG A 185 -10.01 16.68 3.03
N GLY A 186 -9.65 17.64 2.17
CA GLY A 186 -8.95 18.86 2.57
C GLY A 186 -9.84 19.92 3.24
N LEU A 187 -11.15 19.90 2.98
CA LEU A 187 -12.10 20.90 3.49
C LEU A 187 -12.58 20.66 4.93
N VAL A 188 -12.34 19.47 5.51
CA VAL A 188 -12.70 19.18 6.92
C VAL A 188 -11.55 19.50 7.88
N HIS A 189 -10.33 19.71 7.38
CA HIS A 189 -9.17 20.03 8.22
C HIS A 189 -8.78 21.52 8.23
N TYR A 190 -9.45 22.36 7.43
CA TYR A 190 -9.20 23.80 7.33
C TYR A 190 -10.48 24.66 7.43
N GLY A 191 -11.59 24.06 7.89
CA GLY A 191 -12.84 24.76 8.21
C GLY A 191 -13.02 24.95 9.71
#